data_AF-A0A133V6U5-F1
#
_entry.id   AF-A0A133V6U5-F1
#
_cell.length_a   1.000
_cell.length_b   1.000
_cell.length_c   1.000
_cell.angle_alpha   90.00
_cell.angle_beta   90.00
_cell.angle_gamma   90.00
#
_symmetry.space_group_name_H-M   'P 1'
#
loop_
_entity.id
_entity.type
_entity.pdbx_description
1 polymer ?
#
loop_
_entity_poly.entity_id
_entity_poly.type
_entity_poly.pdbx_seq_one_letter_code
_entity_poly.pdbx_strand_id
1 'polypeptide(L)'
;MQTTIQGKIFPSEHQGERPDELMRIQSSCMRYSYNRLCEGKSKSEIEADLKQKFSSINSRYSRGGYFRAEANYESALELVKSGELKSPEKVVFVGRKNLKKRERGEITNEE
;
A
#
# COMPACT_ATOMS: atom_id res chain seq x y z
N MET A 1 -27.83 -19.94 22.19
CA MET A 1 -27.66 -18.49 22.44
C MET A 1 -26.18 -18.19 22.18
N GLN A 2 -25.86 -17.43 21.13
CA GLN A 2 -24.47 -17.12 20.76
C GLN A 2 -24.13 -15.74 21.30
N THR A 3 -23.19 -15.66 22.24
CA THR A 3 -22.72 -14.39 22.81
C THR A 3 -21.47 -13.95 22.08
N THR A 4 -21.53 -12.82 21.39
CA THR A 4 -20.36 -12.18 20.79
C THR A 4 -19.75 -11.24 21.83
N ILE A 5 -18.51 -11.50 22.23
CA ILE A 5 -17.73 -10.58 23.06
C ILE A 5 -16.87 -9.72 22.13
N GLN A 6 -16.98 -8.41 22.26
CA GLN A 6 -16.15 -7.45 21.54
C GLN A 6 -15.27 -6.69 22.54
N GLY A 7 -13.99 -6.57 22.25
CA GLY A 7 -13.02 -5.82 23.04
C GLY A 7 -12.24 -4.86 22.16
N LYS A 8 -11.87 -3.71 22.71
CA LYS A 8 -11.03 -2.72 22.03
C LYS A 8 -9.67 -2.72 22.71
N ILE A 9 -8.62 -2.94 21.92
CA ILE A 9 -7.24 -2.87 22.41
C ILE A 9 -6.87 -1.39 22.46
N PHE A 10 -6.49 -0.90 23.63
CA PHE A 10 -5.95 0.45 23.83
C PHE A 10 -4.47 0.31 24.13
N PRO A 11 -3.60 0.26 23.11
CA PRO A 11 -2.16 0.29 23.34
C PRO A 11 -1.80 1.62 24.02
N SER A 12 -0.82 1.59 24.93
CA SER A 12 -0.18 2.84 25.37
C SER A 12 0.48 3.54 24.17
N GLU A 13 0.73 4.85 24.25
CA GLU A 13 1.28 5.63 23.11
C GLU A 13 2.50 4.93 22.47
N HIS A 14 3.45 4.47 23.29
CA HIS A 14 4.65 3.74 22.82
C HIS A 14 4.39 2.34 22.25
N GLN A 15 3.26 1.71 22.58
CA GLN A 15 2.87 0.44 21.98
C GLN A 15 2.17 0.60 20.62
N GLY A 16 1.62 1.79 20.33
CA GLY A 16 1.00 2.13 19.05
C GLY A 16 2.01 2.42 17.93
N GLU A 17 3.21 2.89 18.29
CA GLU A 17 4.25 3.27 17.33
C GLU A 17 4.70 2.10 16.43
N ARG A 18 4.84 0.88 16.98
CA ARG A 18 5.32 -0.29 16.21
C ARG A 18 4.30 -0.77 15.18
N PRO A 19 2.99 -0.94 15.51
CA PRO A 19 1.96 -1.18 14.52
C PRO A 19 1.88 -0.11 13.42
N ASP A 20 1.98 1.17 13.79
CA ASP A 20 1.90 2.28 12.82
C ASP A 20 3.06 2.25 11.83
N GLU A 21 4.28 2.02 12.31
CA GLU A 21 5.44 1.84 11.45
C GLU A 21 5.28 0.63 10.52
N LEU A 22 4.76 -0.48 11.04
CA LEU A 22 4.50 -1.68 10.23
C LEU A 22 3.45 -1.43 9.14
N MET A 23 2.38 -0.70 9.47
CA MET A 23 1.35 -0.29 8.50
C MET A 23 1.91 0.70 7.47
N ARG A 24 2.81 1.60 7.88
CA ARG A 24 3.52 2.51 6.98
C ARG A 24 4.38 1.73 5.98
N ILE A 25 5.16 0.75 6.45
CA ILE A 25 5.98 -0.10 5.58
C ILE A 25 5.10 -0.94 4.66
N GLN A 26 4.04 -1.57 5.18
CA GLN A 26 3.11 -2.36 4.37
C GLN A 26 2.44 -1.52 3.27
N SER A 27 2.07 -0.28 3.58
CA SER A 27 1.55 0.68 2.59
C SER A 27 2.59 1.06 1.54
N SER A 28 3.86 1.14 1.92
CA SER A 28 4.99 1.40 1.01
C SER A 28 5.23 0.21 0.07
N CYS A 29 5.20 -1.02 0.59
CA CYS A 29 5.23 -2.24 -0.22
C CYS A 29 4.09 -2.26 -1.25
N MET A 30 2.87 -1.90 -0.84
CA MET A 30 1.71 -1.85 -1.73
C MET A 30 1.90 -0.84 -2.87
N ARG A 31 2.29 0.41 -2.56
CA ARG A 31 2.54 1.44 -3.59
C ARG A 31 3.65 1.01 -4.56
N TYR A 32 4.74 0.46 -4.02
CA TYR A 32 5.84 -0.07 -4.83
C TYR A 32 5.34 -1.18 -5.77
N SER A 33 4.65 -2.20 -5.24
CA SER A 33 4.11 -3.28 -6.05
C SER A 33 3.13 -2.80 -7.12
N TYR A 34 2.27 -1.83 -6.79
CA TYR A 34 1.31 -1.29 -7.75
C TYR A 34 2.01 -0.61 -8.94
N ASN A 35 3.05 0.17 -8.69
CA ASN A 35 3.85 0.78 -9.76
C ASN A 35 4.49 -0.29 -10.66
N ARG A 36 5.02 -1.36 -10.06
CA ARG A 36 5.61 -2.47 -10.81
C ARG A 36 4.58 -3.25 -11.63
N LEU A 37 3.35 -3.39 -11.13
CA LEU A 37 2.24 -3.95 -11.91
C LEU A 37 1.92 -3.07 -13.14
N CYS A 38 1.90 -1.74 -12.98
CA CYS A 38 1.72 -0.81 -14.10
C CYS A 38 2.84 -0.91 -15.13
N GLU A 39 4.07 -1.20 -14.70
CA GLU A 39 5.22 -1.46 -15.56
C GLU A 39 5.19 -2.85 -16.23
N GLY A 40 4.14 -3.65 -16.00
CA GLY A 40 3.97 -4.98 -16.60
C GLY A 40 4.85 -6.06 -15.98
N LYS A 41 5.34 -5.87 -14.74
CA LYS A 41 6.22 -6.83 -14.08
C LYS A 41 5.47 -8.04 -13.56
N SER A 42 6.12 -9.19 -13.64
CA SER A 42 5.56 -10.43 -13.12
C SER A 42 5.55 -10.46 -11.59
N LYS A 43 4.63 -11.24 -11.01
CA LYS A 43 4.57 -11.48 -9.57
C LYS A 43 5.91 -11.89 -8.96
N SER A 44 6.64 -12.78 -9.64
CA SER A 44 7.94 -13.29 -9.17
C SER A 44 8.99 -12.18 -9.08
N GLU A 45 9.07 -11.31 -10.11
CA GLU A 45 9.95 -10.14 -10.09
C GLU A 45 9.60 -9.19 -8.94
N ILE A 46 8.30 -8.93 -8.73
CA ILE A 46 7.85 -8.01 -7.68
C ILE A 46 8.12 -8.59 -6.29
N GLU A 47 7.82 -9.86 -6.05
CA GLU A 47 8.11 -10.52 -4.76
C GLU A 47 9.63 -10.54 -4.47
N ALA A 48 10.48 -10.70 -5.49
CA ALA A 48 11.94 -10.61 -5.36
C ALA A 48 12.40 -9.17 -5.02
N ASP A 49 11.91 -8.17 -5.74
CA ASP A 49 12.20 -6.76 -5.48
C ASP A 49 11.80 -6.36 -4.05
N LEU A 50 10.61 -6.79 -3.61
CA LEU A 50 10.12 -6.52 -2.26
C LEU A 50 11.01 -7.14 -1.19
N LYS A 51 11.49 -8.37 -1.39
CA LYS A 51 12.40 -9.04 -0.46
C LYS A 51 13.72 -8.28 -0.32
N GLN A 52 14.23 -7.71 -1.42
CA GLN A 52 15.46 -6.93 -1.40
C GLN A 52 15.27 -5.55 -0.77
N LYS A 53 14.21 -4.82 -1.13
CA LYS A 53 13.95 -3.45 -0.66
C LYS A 53 13.46 -3.37 0.78
N PHE A 54 12.69 -4.37 1.23
CA PHE A 54 12.06 -4.40 2.56
C PHE A 54 12.60 -5.59 3.39
N SER A 55 13.92 -5.78 3.40
CA SER A 55 14.57 -6.91 4.06
C SER A 55 14.45 -6.93 5.59
N SER A 56 14.12 -5.77 6.19
CA SER A 56 13.99 -5.60 7.65
C SER A 56 12.66 -6.09 8.22
N ILE A 57 11.67 -6.43 7.38
CA ILE A 57 10.35 -6.89 7.82
C ILE A 57 10.07 -8.34 7.42
N ASN A 58 9.18 -8.99 8.19
CA ASN A 58 8.73 -10.33 7.84
C ASN A 58 8.03 -10.32 6.46
N SER A 59 8.38 -11.30 5.62
CA SER A 59 7.90 -11.41 4.24
C SER A 59 6.37 -11.47 4.12
N ARG A 60 5.66 -11.89 5.17
CA ARG A 60 4.18 -11.86 5.19
C ARG A 60 3.64 -10.44 5.02
N TYR A 61 4.28 -9.43 5.61
CA TYR A 61 3.82 -8.05 5.51
C TYR A 61 4.11 -7.44 4.15
N SER A 62 5.30 -7.69 3.59
CA SER A 62 5.63 -7.23 2.24
C SER A 62 4.75 -7.90 1.19
N ARG A 63 4.53 -9.22 1.30
CA ARG A 63 3.60 -9.97 0.44
C ARG A 63 2.14 -9.52 0.60
N GLY A 64 1.72 -9.17 1.81
CA GLY A 64 0.42 -8.55 2.04
C GLY A 64 0.26 -7.21 1.30
N GLY A 65 1.35 -6.45 1.17
CA GLY A 65 1.41 -5.26 0.31
C GLY A 65 1.17 -5.59 -1.17
N TYR A 66 1.83 -6.63 -1.69
CA TYR A 66 1.62 -7.11 -3.06
C TYR A 66 0.16 -7.49 -3.33
N PHE A 67 -0.46 -8.32 -2.48
CA PHE A 67 -1.84 -8.76 -2.71
C PHE A 67 -2.84 -7.59 -2.69
N ARG A 68 -2.60 -6.61 -1.83
CA ARG A 68 -3.40 -5.38 -1.83
C ARG A 68 -3.20 -4.56 -3.10
N ALA A 69 -1.98 -4.50 -3.61
CA ALA A 69 -1.67 -3.82 -4.87
C ALA A 69 -2.34 -4.50 -6.06
N GLU A 70 -2.30 -5.83 -6.13
CA GLU A 70 -2.95 -6.66 -7.15
C GLU A 70 -4.47 -6.41 -7.17
N ALA A 71 -5.13 -6.48 -6.01
CA ALA A 71 -6.56 -6.18 -5.91
C ALA A 71 -6.92 -4.74 -6.34
N ASN A 72 -6.09 -3.75 -5.96
CA ASN A 72 -6.26 -2.37 -6.38
C ASN A 72 -6.05 -2.19 -7.89
N TYR A 73 -5.09 -2.90 -8.47
CA TYR A 73 -4.76 -2.83 -9.89
C TYR A 73 -5.88 -3.41 -10.74
N GLU A 74 -6.42 -4.57 -10.36
CA GLU A 74 -7.61 -5.14 -11.01
C GLU A 74 -8.81 -4.17 -10.92
N SER A 75 -9.04 -3.57 -9.75
CA SER A 75 -10.09 -2.56 -9.59
C SER A 75 -9.87 -1.34 -10.50
N ALA A 76 -8.62 -0.89 -10.64
CA ALA A 76 -8.27 0.21 -11.53
C ALA A 76 -8.48 -0.14 -13.01
N LEU A 77 -8.18 -1.38 -13.42
CA LEU A 77 -8.46 -1.87 -14.77
C LEU A 77 -9.97 -1.84 -15.07
N GLU A 78 -10.82 -2.22 -14.11
CA GLU A 78 -12.27 -2.12 -14.27
C GLU A 78 -12.74 -0.67 -14.43
N LEU A 79 -12.18 0.27 -13.65
CA LEU A 79 -12.49 1.71 -13.81
C LEU A 79 -12.01 2.27 -15.15
N VAL A 80 -10.93 1.72 -15.72
CA VAL A 80 -10.49 2.08 -17.07
C VAL A 80 -11.46 1.57 -18.11
N LYS A 81 -11.98 0.35 -17.95
CA LYS A 81 -13.00 -0.23 -18.85
C LYS A 81 -14.32 0.56 -18.78
N SER A 82 -14.72 1.05 -17.60
CA SER A 82 -15.93 1.87 -17.43
C SER A 82 -15.76 3.32 -17.93
N GLY A 83 -14.53 3.76 -18.18
CA GLY A 83 -14.20 5.13 -18.58
C GLY A 83 -14.10 6.13 -17.43
N GLU A 84 -14.24 5.67 -16.18
CA GLU A 84 -14.08 6.50 -14.98
C GLU A 84 -12.61 6.84 -14.68
N LEU A 85 -11.68 6.02 -15.16
CA LEU A 85 -10.24 6.22 -15.02
C LEU A 85 -9.56 6.19 -16.39
N LYS A 86 -8.59 7.08 -16.63
CA LYS A 86 -7.86 7.13 -17.91
C LYS A 86 -6.85 5.99 -18.07
N SER A 87 -6.13 5.65 -17.00
CA SER A 87 -5.19 4.53 -16.95
C SER A 87 -4.90 4.15 -15.50
N PRO A 88 -4.45 2.91 -15.21
CA PRO A 88 -4.11 2.48 -13.85
C PRO A 88 -2.98 3.32 -13.22
N GLU A 89 -2.09 3.87 -14.03
CA GLU A 89 -0.98 4.75 -13.63
C GLU A 89 -1.45 6.09 -13.02
N LYS A 90 -2.71 6.49 -13.28
CA LYS A 90 -3.28 7.73 -12.74
C LYS A 90 -3.90 7.56 -11.36
N VAL A 91 -3.84 6.36 -10.77
CA VAL A 91 -4.30 6.14 -9.40
C VAL A 91 -3.36 6.82 -8.41
N VAL A 92 -3.93 7.61 -7.51
CA VAL A 92 -3.20 8.30 -6.45
C VAL A 92 -3.58 7.69 -5.10
N PHE A 93 -2.63 7.02 -4.46
CA PHE A 93 -2.82 6.34 -3.16
C PHE A 93 -2.63 7.25 -1.94
N VAL A 94 -2.46 8.56 -2.16
CA VAL A 94 -2.24 9.54 -1.10
C VAL A 94 -3.47 10.44 -0.93
N GLY A 95 -3.72 10.90 0.30
CA GLY A 95 -4.77 11.88 0.56
C GLY A 95 -4.52 13.17 -0.21
N ARG A 96 -5.59 13.79 -0.74
CA ARG A 96 -5.53 15.04 -1.52
C ARG A 96 -4.69 16.14 -0.86
N LYS A 97 -4.75 16.26 0.46
CA LYS A 97 -3.95 17.22 1.24
C LYS A 97 -2.45 16.97 1.04
N ASN A 98 -2.00 15.74 1.20
CA ASN A 98 -0.60 15.37 1.05
C ASN A 98 -0.15 15.46 -0.42
N LEU A 99 -1.00 15.10 -1.38
CA LEU A 99 -0.71 15.32 -2.81
C LEU A 99 -0.36 16.79 -3.07
N LYS A 100 -1.21 17.72 -2.62
CA LYS A 100 -0.97 19.16 -2.75
C LYS A 100 0.30 19.63 -2.05
N LYS A 101 0.61 19.10 -0.87
CA LYS A 101 1.87 19.40 -0.18
C LYS A 101 3.08 18.97 -1.02
N ARG A 102 2.99 17.79 -1.66
CA ARG A 102 4.04 17.23 -2.52
C ARG A 102 4.23 18.05 -3.80
N GLU A 103 3.14 18.44 -4.45
CA GLU A 103 3.16 19.33 -5.62
C GLU A 103 3.80 20.69 -5.31
N ARG A 104 3.71 21.15 -4.06
CA ARG A 104 4.33 22.39 -3.57
C ARG A 104 5.77 22.21 -3.03
N GLY A 105 6.31 20.98 -3.05
CA GLY A 105 7.65 20.68 -2.52
C GLY A 105 7.76 20.74 -0.99
N GLU A 106 6.64 20.73 -0.27
CA GLU A 106 6.60 20.78 1.20
C GLU A 106 6.90 19.42 1.85
N ILE A 107 6.74 18.33 1.09
CA ILE A 107 7.10 16.96 1.49
C ILE A 107 7.91 16.31 0.37
N THR A 108 8.88 15.49 0.74
CA THR A 108 9.79 14.85 -0.21
C THR A 108 9.08 13.79 -1.05
N ASN A 109 9.70 13.41 -2.18
CA ASN A 109 9.28 12.25 -2.97
C ASN A 109 9.64 10.91 -2.30
N GLU A 110 10.29 10.95 -1.14
CA GLU A 110 10.65 9.77 -0.36
C GLU A 110 9.46 9.30 0.47
N GLU A 111 8.67 8.39 -0.10
CA GLU A 111 7.75 7.43 0.53
C GLU A 111 7.76 6.12 -0.26
#